data_AF-A0A2N5MM75-F1
#
_entry.id   AF-A0A2N5MM75-F1
#
_cell.length_a   1.000
_cell.length_b   1.000
_cell.length_c   1.000
_cell.angle_alpha   90.00
_cell.angle_beta   90.00
_cell.angle_gamma   90.00
#
_symmetry.space_group_name_H-M   'P 1'
#
loop_
_entity.id
_entity.type
_entity.pdbx_description
1 polymer ?
#
loop_
_entity_poly.entity_id
_entity_poly.type
_entity_poly.pdbx_seq_one_letter_code
_entity_poly.pdbx_strand_id
1 'polypeptide(L)'
;MHIKSIPLIVILFGIAIISYIETKDHEVMEKLPANIPMSQMEEPVNSEAEEDDTSGIMPEFEKVLVESETIDGEIVEKYQEVEIYKSEDGTVLKRIPTNYYDYIRYRSDD
;
A
#
# COMPACT_ATOMS: atom_id res chain seq x y z
N MET A 1 -46.20 12.60 -12.54
CA MET A 1 -45.16 11.60 -12.22
C MET A 1 -43.99 12.35 -11.56
N HIS A 2 -43.70 12.09 -10.28
CA HIS A 2 -42.79 12.89 -9.44
C HIS A 2 -41.31 12.64 -9.82
N ILE A 3 -40.74 13.50 -10.66
CA ILE A 3 -39.31 13.46 -11.09
C ILE A 3 -38.35 14.05 -10.03
N LYS A 4 -38.86 14.66 -8.95
CA LYS A 4 -38.06 15.37 -7.94
C LYS A 4 -37.27 14.45 -7.00
N SER A 5 -37.60 13.17 -6.91
CA SER A 5 -36.92 12.19 -6.02
C SER A 5 -35.76 11.44 -6.69
N ILE A 6 -35.57 11.58 -8.01
CA ILE A 6 -34.45 10.97 -8.75
C ILE A 6 -33.08 11.35 -8.16
N PRO A 7 -32.77 12.63 -7.82
CA PRO A 7 -31.47 12.95 -7.23
C PRO A 7 -31.25 12.29 -5.87
N LEU A 8 -32.30 12.14 -5.06
CA LEU A 8 -32.21 11.50 -3.74
C LEU A 8 -31.88 10.00 -3.87
N ILE A 9 -32.47 9.31 -4.86
CA ILE A 9 -32.22 7.89 -5.11
C ILE A 9 -30.78 7.66 -5.59
N VAL A 10 -30.26 8.55 -6.45
CA VAL A 10 -28.87 8.45 -6.94
C VAL A 10 -27.87 8.64 -5.80
N ILE A 11 -28.11 9.60 -4.90
CA ILE A 11 -27.25 9.82 -3.73
C ILE A 11 -27.27 8.59 -2.81
N LEU A 12 -28.45 8.04 -2.54
CA LEU A 12 -28.59 6.88 -1.65
C LEU A 12 -27.92 5.63 -2.24
N PHE A 13 -28.01 5.45 -3.56
CA PHE A 13 -27.31 4.38 -4.27
C PHE A 13 -25.79 4.58 -4.26
N GLY A 14 -25.31 5.82 -4.40
CA GLY A 14 -23.88 6.14 -4.31
C GLY A 14 -23.29 5.82 -2.93
N ILE A 15 -23.98 6.18 -1.85
CA ILE A 15 -23.56 5.87 -0.47
C ILE A 15 -23.51 4.34 -0.26
N ALA A 16 -24.49 3.60 -0.77
CA ALA A 16 -24.50 2.14 -0.66
C ALA A 16 -23.31 1.48 -1.37
N ILE A 17 -22.89 2.01 -2.53
CA ILE A 17 -21.71 1.52 -3.25
C ILE A 17 -20.43 1.80 -2.45
N ILE A 18 -20.27 3.03 -1.93
CA ILE A 18 -19.08 3.42 -1.16
C ILE A 18 -18.97 2.56 0.11
N SER A 19 -20.06 2.38 0.87
CA SER A 19 -20.05 1.51 2.06
C SER A 19 -19.75 0.04 1.73
N TYR A 20 -20.19 -0.47 0.58
CA TYR A 20 -19.88 -1.85 0.18
C TYR A 20 -18.39 -2.04 -0.12
N ILE A 21 -17.75 -1.03 -0.72
CA ILE A 21 -16.30 -1.04 -0.98
C ILE A 21 -15.54 -0.95 0.35
N GLU A 22 -15.90 0.00 1.22
CA GLU A 22 -15.23 0.22 2.51
C GLU A 22 -15.37 -0.97 3.48
N THR A 23 -16.50 -1.68 3.45
CA THR A 23 -16.71 -2.88 4.29
C THR A 23 -15.73 -4.02 3.96
N LYS A 24 -15.29 -4.13 2.69
CA LYS A 24 -14.33 -5.18 2.29
C LYS A 24 -12.91 -4.89 2.80
N ASP A 25 -12.54 -3.62 2.90
CA ASP A 25 -11.22 -3.22 3.40
C ASP A 25 -11.12 -3.46 4.93
N HIS A 26 -12.23 -3.35 5.65
CA HIS A 26 -12.25 -3.51 7.11
C HIS A 26 -12.09 -4.96 7.60
N GLU A 27 -12.50 -5.98 6.83
CA GLU A 27 -12.33 -7.40 7.19
C GLU A 27 -10.86 -7.86 7.13
N VAL A 28 -10.00 -7.14 6.41
CA VAL A 28 -8.57 -7.45 6.29
C VAL A 28 -7.78 -7.01 7.53
N MET A 29 -8.26 -5.98 8.23
CA MET A 29 -7.60 -5.41 9.43
C MET A 29 -7.88 -6.19 10.72
N GLU A 30 -8.99 -6.93 10.81
CA GLU A 30 -9.42 -7.59 12.06
C GLU A 30 -8.80 -9.00 12.26
N LYS A 31 -8.05 -9.51 11.28
CA LYS A 31 -7.49 -10.88 11.30
C LYS A 31 -5.96 -10.93 11.42
N LEU A 32 -5.37 -9.98 12.14
CA LEU A 32 -3.97 -10.09 12.52
C LEU A 32 -3.85 -10.92 13.80
N PRO A 33 -3.27 -12.14 13.76
CA PRO A 33 -2.91 -12.85 14.97
C PRO A 33 -1.84 -12.05 15.73
N ALA A 34 -2.06 -11.80 17.02
CA ALA A 34 -1.22 -10.99 17.91
C ALA A 34 0.18 -11.59 18.21
N ASN A 35 0.68 -12.48 17.34
CA ASN A 35 1.79 -13.39 17.63
C ASN A 35 2.97 -13.23 16.67
N ILE A 36 3.00 -12.23 15.78
CA ILE A 36 4.20 -11.99 14.97
C ILE A 36 5.28 -11.45 15.91
N PRO A 37 6.41 -12.16 16.10
CA PRO A 37 7.47 -11.71 16.98
C PRO A 37 8.03 -10.38 16.48
N MET A 38 7.95 -9.37 17.33
CA MET A 38 8.44 -7.99 17.09
C MET A 38 9.98 -7.88 17.01
N SER A 39 10.69 -8.98 16.76
CA SER A 39 12.15 -9.09 16.88
C SER A 39 12.90 -9.15 15.55
N GLN A 40 12.27 -8.82 14.41
CA GLN A 40 12.97 -8.66 13.12
C GLN A 40 12.92 -7.22 12.58
N MET A 41 12.46 -6.25 13.38
CA MET A 41 12.80 -4.84 13.17
C MET A 41 14.20 -4.63 13.73
N GLU A 42 15.21 -4.72 12.87
CA GLU A 42 16.49 -3.99 12.95
C GLU A 42 17.50 -4.70 12.03
N GLU A 43 17.38 -4.44 10.72
CA GLU A 43 18.58 -4.35 9.89
C GLU A 43 18.74 -2.88 9.50
N PRO A 44 19.76 -2.16 10.01
CA PRO A 44 20.04 -0.82 9.55
C PRO A 44 20.58 -0.91 8.12
N VAL A 45 19.72 -0.65 7.14
CA VAL A 45 20.16 -0.40 5.76
C VAL A 45 20.95 0.90 5.78
N ASN A 46 22.27 0.75 5.65
CA ASN A 46 23.24 1.83 5.53
C ASN A 46 22.85 2.74 4.35
N SER A 47 22.26 3.90 4.66
CA SER A 47 22.04 4.96 3.68
C SER A 47 23.28 5.85 3.71
N GLU A 48 24.20 5.60 2.78
CA GLU A 48 25.26 6.54 2.45
C GLU A 48 24.61 7.88 2.07
N ALA A 49 24.93 8.92 2.86
CA ALA A 49 24.50 10.27 2.63
C ALA A 49 25.26 10.84 1.42
N GLU A 50 24.78 10.55 0.22
CA GLU A 50 25.18 11.29 -0.98
C GLU A 50 24.42 12.62 -1.05
N GLU A 51 25.13 13.66 -1.49
CA GLU A 51 24.69 15.05 -1.56
C GLU A 51 23.27 15.19 -2.17
N ASP A 52 22.44 15.99 -1.50
CA ASP A 52 21.00 16.08 -1.77
C ASP A 52 20.68 16.96 -3.00
N ASP A 53 20.80 16.37 -4.19
CA ASP A 53 20.33 16.96 -5.47
C ASP A 53 18.81 16.78 -5.68
N THR A 54 18.05 16.42 -4.63
CA THR A 54 16.60 16.23 -4.72
C THR A 54 15.79 17.41 -4.15
N SER A 55 16.48 18.47 -3.71
CA SER A 55 15.86 19.68 -3.17
C SER A 55 14.90 20.35 -4.17
N GLY A 56 13.62 20.40 -3.82
CA GLY A 56 12.57 21.01 -4.64
C GLY A 56 11.87 20.06 -5.62
N ILE A 57 12.29 18.80 -5.71
CA ILE A 57 11.60 17.75 -6.47
C ILE A 57 10.59 17.07 -5.56
N MET A 58 9.32 16.99 -5.99
CA MET A 58 8.31 16.23 -5.27
C MET A 58 8.44 14.74 -5.63
N PRO A 59 8.58 13.82 -4.66
CA PRO A 59 8.73 12.40 -4.95
C PRO A 59 7.41 11.77 -5.42
N GLU A 60 7.55 10.68 -6.16
CA GLU A 60 6.47 9.71 -6.41
C GLU A 60 6.61 8.54 -5.42
N PHE A 61 5.48 7.94 -5.03
CA PHE A 61 5.47 6.78 -4.13
C PHE A 61 5.10 5.52 -4.91
N GLU A 62 5.90 4.47 -4.78
CA GLU A 62 5.65 3.16 -5.38
C GLU A 62 5.81 2.05 -4.35
N LYS A 63 5.03 0.97 -4.48
CA LYS A 63 5.13 -0.23 -3.65
C LYS A 63 5.98 -1.27 -4.38
N VAL A 64 7.05 -1.73 -3.73
CA VAL A 64 7.99 -2.71 -4.29
C VAL A 64 7.92 -3.99 -3.47
N LEU A 65 7.77 -5.14 -4.13
CA LEU A 65 7.83 -6.45 -3.46
C LEU A 65 9.24 -6.64 -2.89
N VAL A 66 9.35 -6.82 -1.57
CA VAL A 66 10.62 -7.05 -0.88
C VAL A 66 10.78 -8.48 -0.39
N GLU A 67 9.68 -9.19 -0.14
CA GLU A 67 9.69 -10.56 0.36
C GLU A 67 8.43 -11.30 -0.09
N SER A 68 8.57 -12.59 -0.40
CA SER A 68 7.47 -13.50 -0.70
C SER A 68 7.78 -14.86 -0.08
N GLU A 69 6.90 -15.36 0.77
CA GLU A 69 7.08 -16.61 1.48
C GLU A 69 5.79 -17.45 1.49
N THR A 70 5.93 -18.76 1.70
CA THR A 70 4.79 -19.66 1.84
C THR A 70 4.67 -20.11 3.30
N ILE A 71 3.57 -19.73 3.96
CA ILE A 71 3.25 -20.10 5.33
C ILE A 71 1.94 -20.88 5.32
N ASP A 72 1.97 -22.13 5.82
CA ASP A 72 0.78 -23.00 5.95
C ASP A 72 -0.03 -23.18 4.65
N GLY A 73 0.65 -23.20 3.51
CA GLY A 73 0.04 -23.36 2.18
C GLY A 73 -0.55 -22.06 1.60
N GLU A 74 -0.28 -20.91 2.22
CA GLU A 74 -0.65 -19.59 1.72
C GLU A 74 0.61 -18.80 1.37
N ILE A 75 0.56 -18.08 0.25
CA ILE A 75 1.62 -17.15 -0.15
C ILE A 75 1.38 -15.83 0.56
N VAL A 76 2.44 -15.30 1.16
CA VAL A 76 2.49 -14.01 1.85
C VAL A 76 3.52 -13.15 1.15
N GLU A 77 3.07 -12.04 0.57
CA GLU A 77 3.91 -11.05 -0.09
C GLU A 77 3.99 -9.79 0.76
N LYS A 78 5.21 -9.30 0.97
CA LYS A 78 5.50 -8.06 1.67
C LYS A 78 5.99 -7.03 0.66
N TYR A 79 5.31 -5.89 0.63
CA TYR A 79 5.66 -4.75 -0.20
C TYR A 79 6.15 -3.61 0.68
N GLN A 80 7.22 -2.94 0.27
CA GLN A 80 7.71 -1.71 0.90
C GLN A 80 7.39 -0.51 0.02
N GLU A 81 6.87 0.56 0.62
CA GLU A 81 6.71 1.84 -0.07
C GLU A 81 8.07 2.54 -0.17
N VAL A 82 8.38 3.05 -1.36
CA VAL A 82 9.60 3.80 -1.65
C VAL A 82 9.26 5.18 -2.22
N GLU A 83 10.01 6.19 -1.79
CA GLU A 83 10.02 7.51 -2.43
C GLU A 83 10.95 7.46 -3.66
N ILE A 84 10.45 7.88 -4.81
CA ILE A 84 11.19 7.93 -6.07
C ILE A 84 11.27 9.36 -6.55
N TYR A 85 12.50 9.87 -6.63
CA TYR A 85 12.79 11.20 -7.15
C TYR A 85 13.21 11.06 -8.61
N LYS A 86 12.52 11.77 -9.50
CA LYS A 86 12.76 11.75 -10.95
C LYS A 86 13.13 13.15 -11.44
N SER A 87 14.02 13.25 -12.42
CA SER A 87 14.28 14.49 -13.15
C SER A 87 13.12 14.84 -14.10
N GLU A 88 13.12 16.06 -14.66
CA GLU A 88 12.08 16.52 -15.59
C GLU A 88 11.90 15.63 -16.84
N ASP A 89 12.94 14.91 -17.25
CA ASP A 89 12.90 13.95 -18.35
C ASP A 89 12.39 12.55 -17.95
N GLY A 90 12.08 12.34 -16.66
CA GLY A 90 11.59 11.07 -16.10
C GLY A 90 12.69 10.10 -15.65
N THR A 91 13.97 10.47 -15.72
CA THR A 91 15.08 9.62 -15.23
C THR A 91 15.03 9.53 -13.70
N VAL A 92 15.13 8.31 -13.15
CA VAL A 92 15.16 8.10 -11.69
C VAL A 92 16.52 8.54 -11.13
N LEU A 93 16.49 9.55 -10.26
CA LEU A 93 17.67 10.10 -9.58
C LEU A 93 17.95 9.37 -8.26
N LYS A 94 16.89 9.09 -7.48
CA LYS A 94 17.01 8.52 -6.14
C LYS A 94 15.81 7.65 -5.79
N ARG A 95 16.05 6.58 -5.02
CA ARG A 95 15.03 5.76 -4.36
C ARG A 95 15.31 5.70 -2.87
N ILE A 96 14.35 6.07 -2.04
CA ILE A 96 14.48 6.03 -0.58
C ILE A 96 13.42 5.09 -0.01
N PRO A 97 13.80 4.00 0.68
CA PRO A 97 12.85 3.15 1.37
C PRO A 97 12.17 3.92 2.51
N THR A 98 10.85 3.84 2.58
CA THR A 98 10.10 4.30 3.76
C THR A 98 9.98 3.17 4.78
N ASN A 99 9.41 3.49 5.95
CA ASN A 99 9.05 2.48 6.96
C ASN A 99 7.62 1.95 6.77
N TYR A 100 6.95 2.25 5.66
CA TYR A 100 5.60 1.76 5.35
C TYR A 100 5.66 0.46 4.55
N TYR A 101 4.92 -0.54 5.06
CA TYR A 101 4.84 -1.87 4.47
C TYR A 101 3.39 -2.29 4.29
N ASP A 102 3.12 -2.97 3.18
CA ASP A 102 1.86 -3.64 2.92
C ASP A 102 2.06 -5.14 2.74
N TYR A 103 1.01 -5.89 3.04
CA TYR A 103 1.03 -7.34 3.01
C TYR A 103 -0.16 -7.87 2.21
N ILE A 104 0.10 -8.78 1.28
CA ILE A 104 -0.93 -9.52 0.56
C ILE A 104 -0.78 -10.99 0.91
N ARG A 105 -1.90 -11.65 1.22
CA ARG A 105 -1.94 -13.08 1.52
C ARG A 105 -2.99 -13.74 0.64
N TYR A 106 -2.59 -14.80 -0.05
CA TYR A 106 -3.48 -15.55 -0.93
C TYR A 106 -3.11 -17.02 -0.98
N ARG A 107 -4.06 -17.85 -1.38
CA ARG A 107 -3.81 -19.25 -1.67
C ARG A 107 -3.58 -19.38 -3.17
N SER A 108 -2.52 -20.07 -3.58
CA SER A 108 -2.39 -20.47 -4.98
C SER A 108 -3.41 -21.57 -5.27
N ASP A 109 -4.28 -21.31 -6.24
CA ASP A 109 -5.17 -22.31 -6.83
C ASP A 109 -4.39 -23.17 -7.84
N ASP A 110 -3.33 -23.86 -7.39
CA ASP A 110 -2.63 -24.87 -8.19
C ASP A 110 -3.38 -26.22 -8.18
#